data_AF-A0A741YQV8-F1
#
_entry.id   AF-A0A741YQV8-F1
#
_cell.length_a   1.000
_cell.length_b   1.000
_cell.length_c   1.000
_cell.angle_alpha   90.00
_cell.angle_beta   90.00
_cell.angle_gamma   90.00
#
_symmetry.space_group_name_H-M   'P 1'
#
loop_
_entity.id
_entity.type
_entity.pdbx_description
1 polymer ?
#
loop_
_entity_poly.entity_id
_entity_poly.type
_entity_poly.pdbx_seq_one_letter_code
_entity_poly.pdbx_strand_id
1 'polypeptide(L)'
;VAYSLKYGRIICSGLDLTGSCPRFYDESTSPMPSELSKDLFKILPFFTFMRKNVSDLNIFNLSDDTAIHYDIIPYITASELEDEIYYDKIV
;
A
#
# COMPACT_ATOMS: atom_id res chain seq x y z
N VAL A 1 -5.97 5.89 -9.04
CA VAL A 1 -5.57 5.64 -10.44
C VAL A 1 -5.57 4.15 -10.78
N ALA A 2 -4.69 3.32 -10.20
CA ALA A 2 -4.61 1.89 -10.52
C ALA A 2 -5.95 1.13 -10.40
N TYR A 3 -6.71 1.36 -9.32
CA TYR A 3 -8.06 0.79 -9.16
C TYR A 3 -9.00 1.19 -10.31
N SER A 4 -9.04 2.49 -10.66
CA SER A 4 -9.87 3.00 -11.76
C SER A 4 -9.47 2.42 -13.12
N LEU A 5 -8.19 2.12 -13.30
CA LEU A 5 -7.65 1.46 -14.48
C LEU A 5 -7.81 -0.08 -14.45
N LYS A 6 -8.51 -0.62 -13.45
CA LYS A 6 -8.81 -2.06 -13.31
C LYS A 6 -7.55 -2.93 -13.25
N TYR A 7 -6.49 -2.43 -12.62
CA TYR A 7 -5.34 -3.27 -12.26
C TYR A 7 -5.83 -4.39 -11.36
N GLY A 8 -5.48 -5.64 -11.70
CA GLY A 8 -6.02 -6.78 -11.01
C GLY A 8 -5.46 -6.99 -9.60
N ARG A 9 -4.24 -6.51 -9.37
CA ARG A 9 -3.54 -6.50 -8.08
C ARG A 9 -2.68 -5.24 -8.00
N ILE A 10 -2.71 -4.57 -6.85
CA ILE A 10 -1.94 -3.34 -6.57
C ILE A 10 -0.98 -3.66 -5.44
N ILE A 11 0.32 -3.59 -5.71
CA ILE A 11 1.36 -3.90 -4.74
C ILE A 11 2.03 -2.61 -4.30
N CYS A 12 1.99 -2.34 -3.00
CA CYS A 12 2.70 -1.24 -2.38
C CYS A 12 4.06 -1.71 -1.86
N SER A 13 5.07 -0.89 -2.07
CA SER A 13 6.41 -1.00 -1.48
C SER A 13 6.85 0.41 -1.12
N GLY A 14 7.49 0.59 0.04
CA GLY A 14 7.88 1.91 0.54
C GLY A 14 6.77 2.65 1.28
N LEU A 15 5.82 1.93 1.89
CA LEU A 15 4.90 2.49 2.90
C LEU A 15 5.51 2.42 4.32
N ASP A 16 6.84 2.36 4.37
CA ASP A 16 7.60 1.94 5.51
C ASP A 16 8.20 3.17 6.20
N LEU A 17 7.99 3.29 7.51
CA LEU A 17 8.50 4.40 8.32
C LEU A 17 9.02 3.95 9.69
N THR A 18 8.95 2.66 9.97
CA THR A 18 9.22 2.07 11.28
C THR A 18 10.70 1.73 11.43
N GLY A 19 11.56 2.75 11.39
CA GLY A 19 12.95 2.67 11.88
C GLY A 19 14.01 2.26 10.85
N SER A 20 15.22 2.82 11.04
CA SER A 20 16.51 2.55 10.35
C SER A 20 16.57 2.47 8.81
N CYS A 21 15.46 2.49 8.08
CA CYS A 21 15.39 2.56 6.63
C CYS A 21 15.33 4.03 6.21
N PRO A 22 16.47 4.71 5.98
CA PRO A 22 16.45 6.04 5.42
C PRO A 22 15.83 5.99 4.03
N ARG A 23 15.25 7.10 3.60
CA ARG A 23 14.81 7.23 2.20
C ARG A 23 15.98 6.96 1.27
N PHE A 24 15.66 6.44 0.09
CA PHE A 24 16.65 6.20 -0.97
C PHE A 24 17.31 7.50 -1.52
N TYR A 25 16.80 8.68 -1.16
CA TYR A 25 17.26 9.98 -1.68
C TYR A 25 17.66 10.92 -0.54
N ASP A 26 18.58 11.85 -0.84
CA ASP A 26 19.12 12.83 0.11
C ASP A 26 18.04 13.81 0.62
N GLU A 27 17.89 13.87 1.94
CA GLU A 27 16.93 14.74 2.63
C GLU A 27 17.50 16.13 2.95
N SER A 28 18.83 16.29 2.91
CA SER A 28 19.51 17.48 3.44
C SER A 28 19.42 18.70 2.52
N THR A 29 19.24 18.48 1.22
CA THR A 29 19.31 19.55 0.20
C THR A 29 17.98 19.88 -0.45
N SER A 30 16.95 19.03 -0.30
CA SER A 30 15.68 19.16 -1.03
C SER A 30 14.48 18.80 -0.16
N PRO A 31 13.83 19.79 0.51
CA PRO A 31 12.63 19.52 1.28
C PRO A 31 11.49 19.08 0.36
N MET A 32 10.87 17.95 0.69
CA MET A 32 9.75 17.41 -0.09
C MET A 32 8.43 18.06 0.36
N PRO A 33 7.52 18.38 -0.57
CA PRO A 33 6.22 18.99 -0.24
C PRO A 33 5.28 18.05 0.52
N SER A 34 5.52 16.73 0.45
CA SER A 34 4.76 15.70 1.15
C SER A 34 5.67 14.57 1.61
N GLU A 35 5.36 14.02 2.78
CA GLU A 35 6.16 12.97 3.40
C GLU A 35 5.23 11.98 4.10
N LEU A 36 5.45 10.68 3.89
CA LEU A 36 4.59 9.66 4.49
C LEU A 36 4.49 9.83 6.00
N SER A 37 5.58 10.16 6.70
CA SER A 37 5.58 10.37 8.16
C SER A 37 4.69 11.53 8.61
N LYS A 38 4.60 12.59 7.79
CA LYS A 38 3.80 13.78 8.06
C LYS A 38 2.38 13.65 7.53
N ASP A 39 2.15 12.83 6.51
CA ASP A 39 0.87 12.74 5.79
C ASP A 39 0.12 11.43 6.04
N LEU A 40 0.71 10.47 6.79
CA LEU A 40 0.11 9.17 7.07
C LEU A 40 -1.29 9.31 7.65
N PHE A 41 -1.48 10.21 8.62
CA PHE A 41 -2.78 10.45 9.24
C PHE A 41 -3.84 10.96 8.26
N LYS A 42 -3.43 11.58 7.15
CA LYS A 42 -4.33 12.06 6.10
C LYS A 42 -4.73 10.91 5.17
N ILE A 43 -3.80 10.02 4.81
CA ILE A 43 -4.04 8.95 3.84
C ILE A 43 -4.64 7.67 4.46
N LEU A 44 -4.35 7.41 5.74
CA LEU A 44 -4.80 6.20 6.45
C LEU A 44 -6.34 6.05 6.49
N PRO A 45 -7.14 7.12 6.72
CA PRO A 45 -8.59 7.05 6.61
C PRO A 45 -9.08 6.60 5.23
N PHE A 46 -8.39 6.99 4.15
CA PHE A 46 -8.76 6.57 2.80
C PHE A 46 -8.53 5.08 2.60
N PHE A 47 -7.37 4.54 2.98
CA PHE A 47 -7.12 3.11 2.89
C PHE A 47 -8.09 2.30 3.76
N THR A 48 -8.38 2.79 4.96
CA THR A 48 -9.37 2.18 5.86
C THR A 48 -10.76 2.15 5.23
N PHE A 49 -11.18 3.26 4.62
CA PHE A 49 -12.47 3.33 3.93
C PHE A 49 -12.51 2.37 2.75
N MET A 50 -11.48 2.35 1.90
CA MET A 50 -11.42 1.50 0.73
C MET A 50 -11.46 0.02 1.12
N ARG A 51 -10.67 -0.40 2.12
CA ARG A 51 -10.66 -1.77 2.64
C ARG A 51 -12.03 -2.25 3.12
N LYS A 52 -12.81 -1.34 3.72
CA LYS A 52 -14.14 -1.66 4.26
C LYS A 52 -15.26 -1.67 3.21
N ASN A 53 -15.15 -0.84 2.17
CA ASN A 53 -16.28 -0.55 1.28
C ASN A 53 -16.07 -0.98 -0.17
N VAL A 54 -14.84 -1.33 -0.56
CA VAL A 54 -14.50 -1.68 -1.95
C VAL A 54 -13.99 -3.11 -1.97
N SER A 55 -14.92 -4.05 -2.13
CA SER A 55 -14.66 -5.48 -2.02
C SER A 55 -13.77 -6.04 -3.12
N ASP A 56 -13.74 -5.40 -4.30
CA ASP A 56 -12.92 -5.80 -5.45
C ASP A 56 -11.53 -5.13 -5.47
N LEU A 57 -11.16 -4.40 -4.40
CA LEU A 57 -9.84 -3.79 -4.29
C LEU A 57 -8.80 -4.79 -3.76
N ASN A 58 -8.00 -5.30 -4.68
CA ASN A 58 -6.87 -6.19 -4.40
C ASN A 58 -5.58 -5.38 -4.18
N ILE A 59 -5.45 -4.74 -3.02
CA ILE A 59 -4.26 -4.00 -2.62
C ILE A 59 -3.49 -4.73 -1.52
N PHE A 60 -2.17 -4.79 -1.66
CA PHE A 60 -1.28 -5.50 -0.73
C PHE A 60 -0.01 -4.71 -0.47
N ASN A 61 0.63 -4.98 0.67
CA ASN A 61 1.94 -4.47 1.00
C ASN A 61 2.98 -5.58 0.86
N LEU A 62 4.10 -5.27 0.20
CA LEU A 62 5.20 -6.20 0.00
C LEU A 62 6.24 -6.14 1.14
N SER A 63 6.24 -5.05 1.93
CA SER A 63 7.13 -4.91 3.08
C SER A 63 6.51 -5.54 4.32
N ASP A 64 7.33 -6.32 5.05
CA ASP A 64 7.00 -6.88 6.36
C ASP A 64 7.25 -5.88 7.52
N ASP A 65 7.83 -4.72 7.21
CA ASP A 65 8.05 -3.59 8.10
C ASP A 65 7.40 -2.32 7.51
N THR A 66 6.20 -1.97 7.97
CA THR A 66 5.38 -0.90 7.37
C THR A 66 4.68 -0.01 8.38
N ALA A 67 4.40 1.23 7.97
CA ALA A 67 3.65 2.18 8.79
C ALA A 67 2.13 1.92 8.81
N ILE A 68 1.62 1.06 7.90
CA ILE A 68 0.20 0.76 7.77
C ILE A 68 -0.07 -0.67 8.23
N HIS A 69 -0.93 -0.83 9.23
CA HIS A 69 -1.28 -2.14 9.77
C HIS A 69 -1.86 -3.08 8.70
N TYR A 70 -1.52 -4.38 8.79
CA TYR A 70 -1.93 -5.38 7.79
C TYR A 70 -3.44 -5.63 7.70
N ASP A 71 -4.19 -5.27 8.74
CA ASP A 71 -5.67 -5.29 8.67
C ASP A 71 -6.22 -4.29 7.65
N ILE A 72 -5.46 -3.24 7.34
CA ILE A 72 -5.83 -2.16 6.41
C ILE A 72 -5.28 -2.47 5.01
N ILE A 73 -3.99 -2.79 4.91
CA ILE A 73 -3.35 -3.24 3.67
C ILE A 73 -2.64 -4.56 3.96
N PRO A 74 -3.20 -5.71 3.55
CA PRO A 74 -2.63 -7.02 3.86
C PRO A 74 -1.21 -7.20 3.31
N TYR A 75 -0.38 -7.95 4.04
CA TYR A 75 0.93 -8.37 3.57
C TYR A 75 0.80 -9.40 2.44
N ILE A 76 1.73 -9.39 1.49
CA ILE A 76 1.89 -10.41 0.46
C ILE A 76 3.37 -10.75 0.29
N THR A 77 3.67 -12.02 0.09
CA THR A 77 5.01 -12.51 -0.21
C THR A 77 5.28 -12.49 -1.72
N ALA A 78 6.56 -12.52 -2.10
CA ALA A 78 6.95 -12.63 -3.51
C ALA A 78 6.40 -13.91 -4.17
N SER A 79 6.32 -15.02 -3.44
CA SER A 79 5.74 -16.28 -3.94
C SER A 79 4.25 -16.17 -4.27
N GLU A 80 3.48 -15.46 -3.43
CA GLU A 80 2.03 -15.26 -3.66
C GLU A 80 1.74 -14.34 -4.86
N LEU A 81 2.75 -13.62 -5.38
CA LEU A 81 2.59 -12.83 -6.60
C LEU A 81 2.40 -13.69 -7.84
N GLU A 82 2.94 -14.90 -7.83
CA GLU A 82 2.88 -15.84 -8.96
C GLU A 82 1.50 -16.54 -9.05
N ASP A 83 0.70 -16.49 -7.97
CA ASP A 83 -0.63 -17.08 -7.92
C ASP A 83 -1.65 -16.30 -8.77
N GLU A 84 -2.44 -17.02 -9.56
CA GLU A 84 -3.53 -16.45 -10.37
C GLU A 84 -4.55 -15.73 -9.50
N ILE A 85 -5.00 -14.56 -9.96
CA ILE A 85 -6.04 -13.79 -9.29
C ILE A 85 -7.39 -14.37 -9.71
N TYR A 86 -8.02 -15.14 -8.82
CA TYR A 86 -9.41 -15.55 -8.99
C TYR A 86 -10.34 -14.42 -8.56
N TYR A 87 -11.10 -13.91 -9.53
CA TYR A 87 -12.27 -13.10 -9.22
C TYR A 87 -13.45 -14.03 -8.94
N ASP A 88 -14.22 -13.74 -7.89
CA ASP A 88 -15.56 -14.28 -7.81
C ASP A 88 -16.32 -13.87 -9.06
N LYS A 89 -16.90 -14.85 -9.76
CA LYS A 89 -17.81 -14.57 -10.85
C LYS A 89 -18.91 -13.69 -10.28
N ILE A 90 -19.06 -12.50 -10.84
CA ILE A 90 -20.27 -11.70 -10.61
C ILE A 90 -21.43 -12.54 -11.15
N VAL A 91 -22.23 -13.09 -10.24
CA VAL A 91 -23.46 -13.85 -10.54
C VAL A 91 -24.59 -12.87 -10.81
#